data_AF-A0A372Q474-F1
#
_entry.id   AF-A0A372Q474-F1
#
_cell.length_a   1.000
_cell.length_b   1.000
_cell.length_c   1.000
_cell.angle_alpha   90.00
_cell.angle_beta   90.00
_cell.angle_gamma   90.00
#
_symmetry.space_group_name_H-M   'P 1'
#
loop_
_entity.id
_entity.type
_entity.pdbx_description
1 polymer ?
#
loop_
_entity_poly.entity_id
_entity_poly.type
_entity_poly.pdbx_seq_one_letter_code
_entity_poly.pdbx_strand_id
1 'polypeptide(L)'
;MACSKVLLGNFPELTEDFIQYFRDDISTLHSCILVNKFWCQITIPLLWKDPFSKKNLKNFHFIEIYLQKINEKDKRIFLLLIKVFIENEVKLNTFEIEISYKLPYE
;
A
#
# COMPACT_ATOMS: atom_id res chain seq x y z
N MET A 1 8.98 0.38 -32.65
CA MET A 1 8.13 -0.03 -31.50
C MET A 1 7.65 1.20 -30.72
N ALA A 2 7.04 2.17 -31.41
CA ALA A 2 6.77 3.52 -30.87
C ALA A 2 5.28 3.82 -30.62
N CYS A 3 4.37 2.89 -30.93
CA CYS A 3 2.93 3.15 -30.83
C CYS A 3 2.35 2.95 -29.41
N SER A 4 3.06 2.30 -28.49
CA SER A 4 2.57 2.09 -27.11
C SER A 4 2.72 3.33 -26.22
N LYS A 5 3.75 4.16 -26.42
CA LYS A 5 4.02 5.31 -25.55
C LYS A 5 3.13 6.53 -25.82
N VAL A 6 2.62 6.67 -27.05
CA VAL A 6 1.83 7.85 -27.45
C VAL A 6 0.33 7.65 -27.18
N LEU A 7 -0.20 6.44 -27.26
CA LEU A 7 -1.64 6.20 -27.10
C LEU A 7 -2.11 6.23 -25.64
N LEU A 8 -1.28 5.77 -24.71
CA LEU A 8 -1.70 5.60 -23.33
C LEU A 8 -1.61 6.89 -22.48
N GLY A 9 -0.79 7.85 -22.90
CA GLY A 9 -0.73 9.17 -22.27
C GLY A 9 -1.91 10.08 -22.61
N ASN A 10 -2.72 9.72 -23.61
CA ASN A 10 -3.79 10.59 -24.13
C ASN A 10 -5.16 10.33 -23.48
N PHE A 11 -5.32 9.22 -22.75
CA PHE A 11 -6.58 8.83 -22.09
C PHE A 11 -6.28 8.27 -20.69
N PRO A 12 -6.13 9.15 -19.68
CA PRO A 12 -5.89 8.75 -18.31
C PRO A 12 -7.00 7.87 -17.74
N GLU A 13 -8.28 8.08 -18.14
CA GLU A 13 -9.40 7.28 -17.65
C GLU A 13 -9.28 5.80 -18.04
N LEU A 14 -8.93 5.52 -19.30
CA LEU A 14 -8.76 4.14 -19.76
C LEU A 14 -7.64 3.43 -19.00
N THR A 15 -6.56 4.14 -18.71
CA THR A 15 -5.43 3.58 -17.96
C THR A 15 -5.82 3.24 -16.52
N GLU A 16 -6.63 4.09 -15.89
CA GLU A 16 -7.17 3.83 -14.55
C GLU A 16 -8.07 2.60 -14.55
N ASP A 17 -8.97 2.46 -15.53
CA ASP A 17 -9.83 1.27 -15.69
C ASP A 17 -9.00 -0.01 -15.85
N PHE A 18 -7.94 0.02 -16.66
CA PHE A 18 -7.02 -1.11 -16.82
C PHE A 18 -6.31 -1.46 -15.51
N ILE A 19 -5.77 -0.48 -14.79
CA ILE A 19 -5.07 -0.72 -13.51
C ILE A 19 -6.06 -1.25 -12.46
N GLN A 20 -7.28 -0.72 -12.44
CA GLN A 20 -8.34 -1.13 -11.52
C GLN A 20 -8.80 -2.57 -11.79
N TYR A 21 -8.80 -3.01 -13.04
CA TYR A 21 -9.04 -4.42 -13.39
C TYR A 21 -8.03 -5.36 -12.71
N PHE A 22 -6.78 -4.93 -12.53
CA PHE A 22 -5.72 -5.71 -11.87
C PHE A 22 -5.66 -5.55 -10.35
N ARG A 23 -6.65 -4.91 -9.70
CA ARG A 23 -6.59 -4.53 -8.27
C ARG A 23 -6.24 -5.67 -7.30
N ASP A 24 -6.58 -6.92 -7.61
CA ASP A 24 -6.34 -8.07 -6.74
C ASP A 24 -5.05 -8.85 -7.11
N ASP A 25 -4.50 -8.59 -8.31
CA ASP A 25 -3.25 -9.15 -8.82
C ASP A 25 -2.04 -8.28 -8.46
N ILE A 26 -1.61 -8.43 -7.21
CA ILE A 26 -0.47 -7.71 -6.63
C ILE A 26 0.82 -7.88 -7.45
N SER A 27 1.05 -9.04 -8.08
CA SER A 27 2.25 -9.26 -8.90
C SER A 27 2.24 -8.38 -10.14
N THR A 28 1.09 -8.28 -10.80
CA THR A 28 0.88 -7.38 -11.94
C THR A 28 0.98 -5.92 -11.51
N LEU A 29 0.35 -5.54 -10.40
CA LEU A 29 0.44 -4.19 -9.85
C LEU A 29 1.90 -3.78 -9.52
N HIS A 30 2.73 -4.69 -8.99
CA HIS A 30 4.15 -4.40 -8.79
C HIS A 30 4.88 -4.10 -10.10
N SER A 31 4.54 -4.81 -11.18
CA SER A 31 5.10 -4.53 -12.51
C SER A 31 4.61 -3.18 -13.03
N CYS A 32 3.34 -2.82 -12.80
CA CYS A 32 2.74 -1.55 -13.20
C CYS A 32 3.46 -0.31 -12.62
N ILE A 33 3.93 -0.38 -11.37
CA ILE A 33 4.69 0.72 -10.74
C ILE A 33 5.92 1.10 -11.57
N LEU A 34 6.56 0.12 -12.22
CA LEU A 34 7.82 0.30 -12.92
C LEU A 34 7.66 0.81 -14.36
N VAL A 35 6.42 0.93 -14.86
CA VAL A 35 6.15 1.32 -16.26
C VAL A 35 6.44 2.79 -16.51
N ASN A 36 5.84 3.70 -15.72
CA ASN A 36 6.07 5.15 -15.77
C ASN A 36 5.51 5.84 -14.51
N LYS A 37 5.75 7.15 -14.38
CA LYS A 37 5.29 7.97 -13.24
C LYS A 37 3.78 7.92 -13.03
N PHE A 38 2.99 7.95 -14.11
CA PHE A 38 1.54 7.98 -14.03
C PHE A 38 0.96 6.64 -13.51
N TRP A 39 1.45 5.51 -14.04
CA TRP A 39 1.08 4.18 -13.56
C TRP A 39 1.48 3.99 -12.09
N CYS A 40 2.68 4.43 -11.72
CA CYS A 40 3.13 4.44 -10.33
C CYS A 40 2.15 5.21 -9.41
N GLN A 41 1.69 6.39 -9.82
CA GLN A 41 0.77 7.21 -9.03
C GLN A 41 -0.59 6.54 -8.78
N ILE A 42 -1.14 5.81 -9.75
CA ILE A 42 -2.43 5.12 -9.60
C ILE A 42 -2.26 3.78 -8.89
N THR A 43 -1.18 3.04 -9.18
CA THR A 43 -0.99 1.69 -8.65
C THR A 43 -0.56 1.67 -7.18
N ILE A 44 0.21 2.66 -6.69
CA ILE A 44 0.62 2.72 -5.28
C ILE A 44 -0.60 2.71 -4.34
N PRO A 45 -1.61 3.60 -4.47
CA PRO A 45 -2.81 3.56 -3.64
C PRO A 45 -3.52 2.20 -3.62
N LEU A 46 -3.53 1.47 -4.74
CA LEU A 46 -4.16 0.16 -4.83
C LEU A 46 -3.38 -0.92 -4.07
N LEU A 47 -2.05 -0.94 -4.21
CA LEU A 47 -1.18 -1.85 -3.46
C LEU A 47 -1.22 -1.60 -1.96
N TRP A 48 -1.28 -0.33 -1.56
CA TRP A 48 -1.28 0.10 -0.15
C TRP A 48 -2.68 0.26 0.44
N LYS A 49 -3.74 -0.09 -0.30
CA LYS A 49 -5.13 -0.05 0.22
C LYS A 49 -5.32 -0.94 1.43
N ASP A 50 -4.63 -2.09 1.43
CA ASP A 50 -4.65 -3.04 2.54
C ASP A 50 -3.36 -3.88 2.58
N PRO A 51 -2.24 -3.29 3.03
CA PRO A 51 -0.90 -3.88 2.93
C PRO A 51 -0.72 -5.12 3.82
N PHE A 52 -1.64 -5.34 4.77
CA PHE A 52 -1.61 -6.45 5.72
C PHE A 52 -2.70 -7.51 5.47
N SER A 53 -3.63 -7.28 4.54
CA SER A 53 -4.71 -8.24 4.22
C SER A 53 -4.24 -9.59 3.70
N LYS A 54 -3.15 -9.63 2.93
CA LYS A 54 -2.66 -10.89 2.38
C LYS A 54 -1.98 -11.67 3.50
N LYS A 55 -2.62 -12.78 3.89
CA LYS A 55 -2.19 -13.81 4.87
C LYS A 55 -0.78 -14.38 4.68
N ASN A 56 0.01 -13.90 3.73
CA ASN A 56 1.42 -14.22 3.61
C ASN A 56 2.24 -13.41 4.61
N LEU A 57 2.11 -13.76 5.90
CA LEU A 57 2.96 -13.28 7.01
C LEU A 57 4.46 -13.57 6.81
N LYS A 58 4.85 -14.26 5.73
CA LYS A 58 6.24 -14.64 5.44
C LYS A 58 7.13 -13.47 4.98
N ASN A 59 6.55 -12.32 4.63
CA ASN A 59 7.30 -11.19 4.05
C ASN A 59 7.49 -9.99 4.99
N PHE A 60 7.42 -10.18 6.31
CA PHE A 60 7.72 -9.11 7.28
C PHE A 60 9.22 -8.84 7.47
N HIS A 61 10.07 -9.25 6.52
CA HIS A 61 11.49 -8.89 6.56
C HIS A 61 11.69 -7.36 6.62
N PHE A 62 10.79 -6.58 6.02
CA PHE A 62 10.83 -5.13 6.16
C PHE A 62 10.53 -4.66 7.60
N ILE A 63 9.66 -5.35 8.35
CA ILE A 63 9.39 -5.06 9.77
C ILE A 63 10.65 -5.32 10.59
N GLU A 64 11.35 -6.42 10.31
CA GLU A 64 12.61 -6.75 10.96
C GLU A 64 13.68 -5.67 10.72
N ILE A 65 13.84 -5.23 9.47
CA ILE A 65 14.74 -4.12 9.10
C ILE A 65 14.34 -2.82 9.83
N TYR A 66 13.05 -2.53 9.90
CA TYR A 66 12.54 -1.32 10.58
C TYR A 66 12.80 -1.38 12.09
N LEU A 67 12.53 -2.54 12.70
CA LEU A 67 12.80 -2.80 14.12
C LEU A 67 14.28 -2.61 14.44
N GLN A 68 15.21 -3.10 13.60
CA GLN A 68 16.65 -2.95 13.83
C GLN A 68 17.11 -1.50 14.01
N LYS A 69 16.40 -0.53 13.43
CA LYS A 69 16.74 0.91 13.52
C LYS A 69 16.12 1.64 14.71
N ILE A 70 15.24 1.01 15.48
CA ILE A 70 14.44 1.63 16.52
C ILE A 70 14.97 1.26 17.91
N ASN A 71 14.81 2.14 18.91
CA ASN A 71 15.20 1.86 20.29
C ASN A 71 14.37 0.73 20.92
N GLU A 72 14.93 0.00 21.91
CA GLU A 72 14.27 -1.17 22.53
C GLU A 72 12.88 -0.89 23.12
N LYS A 73 12.66 0.31 23.68
CA LYS A 73 11.34 0.72 24.19
C LYS A 73 10.32 0.86 23.06
N ASP A 74 10.73 1.53 21.99
CA ASP A 74 9.89 1.81 20.83
C ASP A 74 9.63 0.54 20.01
N LYS A 75 10.60 -0.39 19.94
CA LYS A 75 10.41 -1.74 19.38
C LYS A 75 9.29 -2.49 20.07
N ARG A 76 9.26 -2.48 21.42
CA ARG A 76 8.20 -3.13 22.19
C ARG A 76 6.83 -2.52 21.89
N ILE A 77 6.75 -1.20 21.85
CA ILE A 77 5.51 -0.48 21.54
C ILE A 77 5.03 -0.83 20.12
N PHE A 78 5.93 -0.81 19.14
CA PHE A 78 5.64 -1.14 17.75
C PHE A 78 5.17 -2.59 17.57
N LEU A 79 5.81 -3.55 18.24
CA LEU A 79 5.38 -4.96 18.24
C LEU A 79 4.00 -5.16 18.87
N LEU A 80 3.69 -4.44 19.96
CA LEU A 80 2.37 -4.47 20.58
C LEU A 80 1.31 -3.89 19.64
N LEU A 81 1.61 -2.77 18.97
CA LEU A 81 0.71 -2.17 17.99
C LEU A 81 0.45 -3.12 16.82
N ILE A 82 1.48 -3.74 16.24
CA ILE A 82 1.31 -4.75 15.18
C ILE A 82 0.48 -5.94 15.67
N LYS A 83 0.73 -6.42 16.89
CA LYS A 83 -0.02 -7.55 17.45
C LYS A 83 -1.51 -7.23 17.60
N VAL A 84 -1.83 -6.07 18.19
CA VAL A 84 -3.22 -5.55 18.28
C VAL A 84 -3.83 -5.39 16.89
N PHE A 85 -3.03 -4.96 15.92
CA PHE A 85 -3.47 -4.79 14.54
C PHE A 85 -3.89 -6.10 13.89
N ILE A 86 -3.06 -7.14 14.04
CA ILE A 86 -3.31 -8.49 13.52
C ILE A 86 -4.50 -9.14 14.25
N GLU A 87 -4.57 -9.01 15.58
CA GLU A 87 -5.60 -9.65 16.40
C GLU A 87 -7.00 -9.10 16.14
N ASN A 88 -7.12 -7.81 15.81
CA ASN A 88 -8.43 -7.19 15.62
C ASN A 88 -8.94 -7.25 14.16
N GLU A 89 -8.21 -7.87 13.22
CA GLU A 89 -8.51 -7.85 11.77
C GLU A 89 -8.86 -6.45 11.23
N VAL A 90 -8.38 -5.39 11.90
CA VAL A 90 -8.79 -4.03 11.55
C VAL A 90 -8.07 -3.63 10.28
N LYS A 91 -8.78 -3.02 9.34
CA LYS A 91 -8.16 -2.43 8.16
C LYS A 91 -7.54 -1.09 8.55
N LEU A 92 -6.29 -0.84 8.15
CA LEU A 92 -5.55 0.37 8.56
C LEU A 92 -6.29 1.65 8.16
N ASN A 93 -6.93 1.60 6.99
CA ASN A 93 -7.77 2.69 6.50
C ASN A 93 -8.91 3.06 7.48
N THR A 94 -9.40 2.12 8.29
CA THR A 94 -10.45 2.38 9.29
C THR A 94 -9.88 3.16 10.47
N PHE A 95 -8.66 2.84 10.90
CA PHE A 95 -7.93 3.60 11.92
C PHE A 95 -7.52 4.99 11.43
N GLU A 96 -7.05 5.13 10.19
CA GLU A 96 -6.72 6.45 9.60
C GLU A 96 -7.96 7.35 9.53
N ILE A 97 -9.09 6.79 9.09
CA ILE A 97 -10.37 7.49 9.09
C ILE A 97 -10.74 7.89 10.52
N GLU A 98 -10.65 7.00 11.50
CA GLU A 98 -10.99 7.30 12.90
C GLU A 98 -10.07 8.35 13.53
N ILE A 99 -8.76 8.30 13.26
CA ILE A 99 -7.79 9.32 13.68
C ILE A 99 -8.11 10.67 13.03
N SER A 100 -8.44 10.67 11.73
CA SER A 100 -8.81 11.90 11.02
C SER A 100 -10.09 12.55 11.57
N TYR A 101 -11.06 11.73 12.00
CA TYR A 101 -12.27 12.24 12.66
C TYR A 101 -12.02 12.65 14.13
N LYS A 102 -11.00 12.07 14.79
CA LYS A 102 -10.67 12.37 16.19
C LYS A 102 -9.71 13.55 16.38
N LEU A 103 -8.95 13.93 15.37
CA LEU A 103 -8.12 15.14 15.39
C LEU A 103 -8.84 16.28 14.64
N PRO A 104 -9.69 17.08 15.32
CA PRO A 104 -10.03 18.38 14.77
C PRO A 104 -8.73 19.18 14.75
N TYR A 105 -8.38 19.67 13.57
CA TYR A 105 -7.19 20.48 13.29
C TYR A 105 -7.01 21.55 14.39
N GLU A 106 -6.05 21.32 15.29
CA GLU A 106 -5.44 22.34 16.15
C GLU A 106 -4.24 22.97 15.41
#